data_AF-A0A2D7IY96-F1
#
_entry.id   AF-A0A2D7IY96-F1
#
_cell.length_a   1.000
_cell.length_b   1.000
_cell.length_c   1.000
_cell.angle_alpha   90.00
_cell.angle_beta   90.00
_cell.angle_gamma   90.00
#
_symmetry.space_group_name_H-M   'P 1'
#
loop_
_entity.id
_entity.type
_entity.pdbx_description
1 polymer ?
#
loop_
_entity_poly.entity_id
_entity_poly.type
_entity_poly.pdbx_seq_one_letter_code
_entity_poly.pdbx_strand_id
1 'polypeptide(L)'
;MDCAQTTNDLHEFCKAFTAFSDIFYFSETVQLEKILDFEAMHEAFPKSYFILNDRNEDNWIKSRLNHRGGDLIRRAMAFSRKSEREVVDQWRETRQVHYQNVRSFFAEKKQFLHFDIERDHITKFCKFVSPHFDIDEASWGNENKTRDSK
;
A
#
# COMPACT_ATOMS: atom_id res chain seq x y z
N MET A 1 -26.57 -0.92 8.54
CA MET A 1 -25.53 -1.86 9.00
C MET A 1 -24.77 -1.15 10.10
N ASP A 2 -24.68 -1.78 11.26
CA ASP A 2 -24.08 -1.19 12.45
C ASP A 2 -22.56 -1.23 12.36
N CYS A 3 -21.88 -0.12 12.66
CA CYS A 3 -20.43 0.05 12.45
C CYS A 3 -19.61 -1.01 13.22
N ALA A 4 -20.09 -1.38 14.41
CA ALA A 4 -19.47 -2.39 15.27
C ALA A 4 -19.51 -3.81 14.67
N GLN A 5 -20.53 -4.13 13.87
CA GLN A 5 -20.65 -5.45 13.23
C GLN A 5 -19.58 -5.61 12.13
N THR A 6 -19.37 -4.55 11.34
CA THR A 6 -18.38 -4.53 10.25
C THR A 6 -16.93 -4.68 10.73
N THR A 7 -16.57 -4.07 11.87
CA THR A 7 -15.21 -4.20 12.43
C THR A 7 -14.96 -5.62 12.96
N ASN A 8 -15.97 -6.25 13.55
CA ASN A 8 -15.87 -7.61 14.06
C ASN A 8 -15.72 -8.65 12.94
N ASP A 9 -16.47 -8.49 11.85
CA ASP A 9 -16.39 -9.36 10.68
C ASP A 9 -15.03 -9.25 9.96
N LEU A 10 -14.48 -8.03 9.85
CA LEU A 10 -13.14 -7.81 9.30
C LEU A 10 -12.07 -8.49 10.16
N HIS A 11 -12.16 -8.32 11.48
CA HIS A 11 -11.21 -8.93 12.41
C HIS A 11 -11.20 -10.46 12.28
N GLU A 12 -12.37 -11.11 12.30
CA GLU A 12 -12.47 -12.56 12.16
C GLU A 12 -11.90 -13.09 10.84
N PHE A 13 -12.23 -12.43 9.72
CA PHE A 13 -11.69 -12.83 8.42
C PHE A 13 -10.16 -12.71 8.36
N CYS A 14 -9.63 -11.60 8.88
CA CYS A 14 -8.22 -11.28 8.81
C CYS A 14 -7.35 -12.11 9.78
N LYS A 15 -7.89 -12.62 10.90
CA LYS A 15 -7.12 -13.43 11.88
C LYS A 15 -6.42 -14.65 11.29
N ALA A 16 -6.89 -15.17 10.16
CA ALA A 16 -6.27 -16.31 9.47
C ALA A 16 -4.94 -15.96 8.77
N PHE A 17 -4.59 -14.68 8.64
CA PHE A 17 -3.44 -14.20 7.89
C PHE A 17 -2.44 -13.48 8.80
N THR A 18 -1.15 -13.63 8.47
CA THR A 18 -0.04 -13.01 9.21
C THR A 18 0.30 -11.61 8.71
N ALA A 19 0.05 -11.34 7.43
CA ALA A 19 0.37 -10.07 6.78
C ALA A 19 -0.67 -9.75 5.70
N PHE A 20 -0.92 -8.45 5.50
CA PHE A 20 -1.76 -7.93 4.43
C PHE A 20 -0.95 -6.95 3.59
N SER A 21 -0.99 -7.14 2.27
CA SER A 21 -0.40 -6.23 1.30
C SER A 21 -1.36 -6.07 0.12
N ASP A 22 -1.09 -5.09 -0.74
CA ASP A 22 -1.79 -4.94 -2.03
C ASP A 22 -3.32 -4.95 -1.92
N ILE A 23 -3.86 -4.34 -0.84
CA ILE A 23 -5.31 -4.32 -0.56
C ILE A 23 -5.99 -3.29 -1.47
N PHE A 24 -6.03 -3.57 -2.76
CA PHE A 24 -6.70 -2.77 -3.76
C PHE A 24 -7.35 -3.65 -4.85
N TYR A 25 -8.42 -3.14 -5.46
CA TYR A 25 -9.12 -3.79 -6.55
C TYR A 25 -9.58 -2.74 -7.56
N PHE A 26 -9.14 -2.90 -8.81
CA PHE A 26 -9.44 -1.97 -9.90
C PHE A 26 -10.10 -2.71 -11.06
N SER A 27 -11.27 -2.24 -11.44
CA SER A 27 -12.02 -2.62 -12.63
C SER A 27 -12.55 -1.36 -13.30
N GLU A 28 -13.27 -1.53 -14.41
CA GLU A 28 -13.88 -0.41 -15.15
C GLU A 28 -15.08 0.20 -14.39
N THR A 29 -15.62 -0.51 -13.40
CA THR A 29 -16.83 -0.11 -12.66
C THR A 29 -16.60 0.04 -11.16
N VAL A 30 -15.46 -0.42 -10.64
CA VAL A 30 -15.11 -0.40 -9.23
C VAL A 30 -13.64 -0.07 -9.06
N GLN A 31 -13.35 0.90 -8.21
CA GLN A 31 -12.01 1.16 -7.67
C GLN A 31 -12.07 1.13 -6.14
N LEU A 32 -11.30 0.23 -5.55
CA LEU A 32 -11.12 0.11 -4.11
C LEU A 32 -9.62 0.15 -3.83
N GLU A 33 -9.21 1.02 -2.90
CA GLU A 33 -7.82 1.12 -2.45
C GLU A 33 -7.87 1.14 -0.92
N LYS A 34 -8.08 -0.05 -0.33
CA LYS A 34 -8.32 -0.22 1.11
C LYS A 34 -7.10 0.07 1.98
N ILE A 35 -5.92 0.17 1.37
CA ILE A 35 -4.74 0.73 2.05
C ILE A 35 -4.97 2.17 2.54
N LEU A 36 -5.92 2.91 1.94
CA LEU A 36 -6.28 4.26 2.39
C LEU A 36 -7.03 4.26 3.74
N ASP A 37 -7.67 3.14 4.13
CA ASP A 37 -8.42 2.98 5.38
C ASP A 37 -7.51 2.51 6.54
N PHE A 38 -6.26 2.98 6.60
CA PHE A 38 -5.24 2.50 7.54
C PHE A 38 -5.59 2.75 9.02
N GLU A 39 -6.41 3.76 9.31
CA GLU A 39 -6.87 4.06 10.68
C GLU A 39 -7.80 2.96 11.20
N ALA A 40 -8.76 2.51 10.37
CA ALA A 40 -9.65 1.40 10.70
C ALA A 40 -8.87 0.08 10.84
N MET A 41 -7.82 -0.12 10.03
CA MET A 41 -6.92 -1.27 10.17
C MET A 41 -6.13 -1.20 11.49
N HIS A 42 -5.68 -0.02 11.90
CA HIS A 42 -5.01 0.16 13.20
C HIS A 42 -5.97 -0.06 14.36
N GLU A 43 -7.22 0.39 14.27
CA GLU A 43 -8.26 0.17 15.28
C GLU A 43 -8.58 -1.33 15.44
N ALA A 44 -8.73 -2.06 14.32
CA ALA A 44 -8.97 -3.49 14.34
C ALA A 44 -7.75 -4.30 14.81
N PHE A 45 -6.53 -3.82 14.52
CA PHE A 45 -5.28 -4.51 14.81
C PHE A 45 -4.25 -3.58 15.50
N PRO A 46 -4.50 -3.15 16.75
CA PRO A 46 -3.72 -2.10 17.40
C PRO A 46 -2.29 -2.49 17.79
N LYS A 47 -1.94 -3.78 17.62
CA LYS A 47 -0.61 -4.35 17.89
C LYS A 47 0.16 -4.73 16.62
N SER A 48 -0.43 -4.54 15.44
CA SER A 48 0.20 -4.89 14.16
C SER A 48 1.28 -3.88 13.76
N TYR A 49 2.26 -4.38 13.03
CA TYR A 49 3.24 -3.53 12.35
C TYR A 49 2.62 -2.90 11.09
N PHE A 50 2.87 -1.60 10.90
CA PHE A 50 2.44 -0.84 9.73
C PHE A 50 3.67 -0.38 8.96
N ILE A 51 3.77 -0.77 7.69
CA ILE A 51 4.92 -0.48 6.84
C ILE A 51 4.44 0.39 5.67
N LEU A 52 4.90 1.64 5.64
CA LEU A 52 4.71 2.52 4.49
C LEU A 52 5.88 2.34 3.52
N ASN A 53 5.63 1.61 2.44
CA ASN A 53 6.57 1.50 1.33
C ASN A 53 6.58 2.80 0.51
N ASP A 54 7.75 3.42 0.41
CA ASP A 54 7.99 4.66 -0.33
C ASP A 54 9.01 4.41 -1.43
N ARG A 55 8.99 5.28 -2.43
CA ARG A 55 9.91 5.34 -3.55
C ARG A 55 9.75 6.69 -4.24
N ASN A 56 10.64 7.00 -5.18
CA ASN A 56 10.46 8.17 -6.03
C ASN A 56 9.07 8.19 -6.72
N GLU A 57 8.39 9.34 -6.69
CA GLU A 57 7.02 9.49 -7.19
C GLU A 57 6.90 9.23 -8.70
N ASP A 58 7.87 9.68 -9.50
CA ASP A 58 7.85 9.46 -10.94
C ASP A 58 8.08 7.99 -11.30
N ASN A 59 8.97 7.32 -10.57
CA ASN A 59 9.17 5.88 -10.69
C ASN A 59 7.89 5.10 -10.30
N TRP A 60 7.15 5.56 -9.29
CA TRP A 60 5.85 5.01 -8.90
C TRP A 60 4.79 5.22 -9.99
N ILE A 61 4.68 6.42 -10.55
CA ILE A 61 3.76 6.70 -11.68
C ILE A 61 4.10 5.85 -12.89
N LYS A 62 5.38 5.77 -13.29
CA LYS A 62 5.84 4.90 -14.40
C LYS A 62 5.43 3.44 -14.15
N SER A 63 5.57 2.96 -12.92
CA SER A 63 5.16 1.59 -12.56
C SER A 63 3.64 1.38 -12.69
N ARG A 64 2.81 2.35 -12.28
CA ARG A 64 1.34 2.27 -12.44
C ARG A 64 0.91 2.34 -13.89
N LEU A 65 1.52 3.21 -14.70
CA LEU A 65 1.27 3.31 -16.14
C LEU A 65 1.62 1.99 -16.85
N ASN A 66 2.69 1.31 -16.43
CA ASN A 66 3.11 0.05 -17.04
C ASN A 66 2.44 -1.20 -16.42
N HIS A 67 1.64 -1.03 -15.36
CA HIS A 67 1.08 -2.17 -14.62
C HIS A 67 0.19 -3.02 -15.55
N ARG A 68 0.53 -4.31 -15.66
CA ARG A 68 -0.13 -5.26 -16.59
C ARG A 68 -0.23 -4.73 -18.02
N GLY A 69 0.82 -4.04 -18.50
CA GLY A 69 0.87 -3.52 -19.87
C GLY A 69 -0.08 -2.35 -20.12
N GLY A 70 -0.37 -1.53 -19.11
CA GLY A 70 -1.27 -0.37 -19.23
C GLY A 70 -2.72 -0.63 -18.86
N ASP A 71 -3.05 -1.85 -18.41
CA ASP A 71 -4.40 -2.20 -18.02
C ASP A 71 -4.91 -1.37 -16.83
N LEU A 72 -4.04 -1.03 -15.86
CA LEU A 72 -4.43 -0.23 -14.70
C LEU A 72 -4.88 1.18 -15.10
N ILE A 73 -4.09 1.89 -15.92
CA ILE A 73 -4.43 3.25 -16.37
C ILE A 73 -5.68 3.23 -17.26
N ARG A 74 -5.82 2.24 -18.15
CA ARG A 74 -7.01 2.07 -18.99
C ARG A 74 -8.28 1.91 -18.16
N ARG A 75 -8.26 1.03 -17.15
CA ARG A 75 -9.40 0.86 -16.22
C ARG A 75 -9.66 2.11 -15.41
N ALA A 76 -8.60 2.82 -15.02
CA ALA A 76 -8.75 4.03 -14.22
C ALA A 76 -9.41 5.16 -14.99
N MET A 77 -9.03 5.36 -16.26
CA MET A 77 -9.69 6.28 -17.17
C MET A 77 -11.16 5.89 -17.42
N ALA A 78 -11.43 4.60 -17.66
CA ALA A 78 -12.80 4.11 -17.90
C ALA A 78 -13.73 4.36 -16.71
N PHE A 79 -13.27 4.06 -15.49
CA PHE A 79 -14.04 4.26 -14.26
C PHE A 79 -14.30 5.74 -13.97
N SER A 80 -13.24 6.56 -14.05
CA SER A 80 -13.32 7.97 -13.66
C SER A 80 -13.84 8.89 -14.76
N ARG A 81 -13.90 8.41 -16.01
CA ARG A 81 -14.18 9.19 -17.23
C ARG A 81 -13.23 10.38 -17.41
N LYS A 82 -12.01 10.26 -16.91
CA LYS A 82 -10.94 11.26 -17.00
C LYS A 82 -9.94 10.90 -18.08
N SER A 83 -9.23 11.90 -18.58
CA SER A 83 -8.04 11.71 -19.41
C SER A 83 -6.90 11.06 -18.62
N GLU A 84 -5.92 10.48 -19.32
CA GLU A 84 -4.73 9.91 -18.70
C GLU A 84 -4.02 10.91 -17.79
N ARG A 85 -3.86 12.16 -18.27
CA ARG A 85 -3.23 13.25 -17.50
C ARG A 85 -3.96 13.51 -16.18
N GLU A 86 -5.28 13.64 -16.23
CA GLU A 86 -6.09 13.89 -15.03
C GLU A 86 -6.06 12.71 -14.06
N VAL A 87 -5.96 11.47 -14.54
CA VAL A 87 -5.78 10.28 -13.69
C VAL A 87 -4.40 10.29 -13.03
N VAL A 88 -3.35 10.62 -13.77
CA VAL A 88 -1.99 10.74 -13.22
C VAL A 88 -1.91 11.84 -12.16
N ASP A 89 -2.49 13.01 -12.45
CA ASP A 89 -2.56 14.13 -11.50
C ASP A 89 -3.30 13.70 -10.21
N GLN A 90 -4.44 13.00 -10.36
CA GLN A 90 -5.19 12.46 -9.22
C GLN A 90 -4.38 11.43 -8.41
N TRP A 91 -3.61 10.55 -9.06
CA TRP A 91 -2.78 9.58 -8.36
C TRP A 91 -1.68 10.24 -7.55
N ARG A 92 -1.04 11.29 -8.09
CA ARG A 92 -0.03 12.06 -7.35
C ARG A 92 -0.64 12.72 -6.12
N GLU A 93 -1.74 13.43 -6.29
CA GLU A 93 -2.45 14.09 -5.20
C GLU A 93 -2.87 13.10 -4.10
N THR A 94 -3.55 12.01 -4.50
CA THR A 94 -4.02 10.96 -3.57
C THR A 94 -2.85 10.37 -2.78
N ARG A 95 -1.73 10.09 -3.46
CA ARG A 95 -0.52 9.57 -2.81
C ARG A 95 0.04 10.56 -1.79
N GLN A 96 0.18 11.82 -2.17
CA GLN A 96 0.75 12.85 -1.28
C GLN A 96 -0.10 13.03 -0.02
N VAL A 97 -1.42 13.14 -0.20
CA VAL A 97 -2.38 13.24 0.92
C VAL A 97 -2.30 11.99 1.80
N HIS A 98 -2.32 10.79 1.21
CA HIS A 98 -2.23 9.55 1.96
C HIS A 98 -0.93 9.45 2.78
N TYR A 99 0.21 9.78 2.18
CA TYR A 99 1.51 9.70 2.85
C TYR A 99 1.61 10.70 4.00
N GLN A 100 1.08 11.92 3.83
CA GLN A 100 0.99 12.91 4.89
C GLN A 100 0.10 12.41 6.03
N ASN A 101 -1.07 11.85 5.73
CA ASN A 101 -1.99 11.33 6.72
C ASN A 101 -1.40 10.15 7.50
N VAL A 102 -0.79 9.17 6.82
CA VAL A 102 -0.13 8.03 7.46
C VAL A 102 0.99 8.49 8.39
N ARG A 103 1.89 9.36 7.92
CA ARG A 103 3.00 9.87 8.74
C ARG A 103 2.50 10.65 9.96
N SER A 104 1.46 11.46 9.79
CA SER A 104 0.87 12.23 10.89
C SER A 104 0.22 11.31 11.92
N PHE A 105 -0.57 10.34 11.47
CA PHE A 105 -1.26 9.40 12.35
C PHE A 105 -0.29 8.50 13.13
N PHE A 106 0.81 8.06 12.51
CA PHE A 106 1.76 7.14 13.12
C PHE A 106 2.98 7.81 13.76
N ALA A 107 3.06 9.15 13.81
CA ALA A 107 4.24 9.91 14.27
C ALA A 107 4.83 9.43 15.61
N GLU A 108 3.99 9.01 16.55
CA GLU A 108 4.41 8.57 17.89
C GLU A 108 4.26 7.05 18.10
N LYS A 109 3.87 6.30 17.06
CA LYS A 109 3.56 4.88 17.16
C LYS A 109 4.80 4.04 16.82
N LYS A 110 5.32 3.29 17.80
CA LYS A 110 6.51 2.41 17.64
C LYS A 110 6.34 1.29 16.61
N GLN A 111 5.10 0.96 16.27
CA GLN A 111 4.75 -0.10 15.30
C GLN A 111 4.67 0.41 13.87
N PHE A 112 5.20 1.60 13.57
CA PHE A 112 5.25 2.15 12.22
C PHE A 112 6.68 2.22 11.66
N LEU A 113 6.83 1.80 10.41
CA LEU A 113 8.06 1.91 9.63
C LEU A 113 7.77 2.61 8.30
N HIS A 114 8.49 3.69 8.06
CA HIS A 114 8.64 4.24 6.71
C HIS A 114 9.85 3.59 6.04
N PHE A 115 9.61 2.88 4.93
CA PHE A 115 10.60 2.07 4.23
C PHE A 115 10.70 2.52 2.77
N ASP A 116 11.80 3.17 2.40
CA ASP A 116 12.12 3.56 1.02
C ASP A 116 12.70 2.35 0.29
N ILE A 117 11.90 1.71 -0.57
CA ILE A 117 12.30 0.47 -1.27
C ILE A 117 13.44 0.70 -2.28
N GLU A 118 13.78 1.95 -2.60
CA GLU A 118 14.87 2.29 -3.51
C GLU A 118 16.20 2.55 -2.77
N ARG A 119 16.16 2.71 -1.44
CA ARG A 119 17.33 3.14 -0.65
C ARG A 119 17.58 2.32 0.61
N ASP A 120 16.53 1.88 1.29
CA ASP A 120 16.64 1.15 2.54
C ASP A 120 17.06 -0.30 2.29
N HIS A 121 18.00 -0.79 3.10
CA HIS A 121 18.39 -2.19 3.11
C HIS A 121 17.35 -3.04 3.86
N ILE A 122 17.13 -4.28 3.43
CA ILE A 122 16.12 -5.18 4.02
C ILE A 122 16.30 -5.39 5.53
N THR A 123 17.54 -5.38 6.01
CA THR A 123 17.89 -5.42 7.44
C THR A 123 17.13 -4.39 8.28
N LYS A 124 16.77 -3.21 7.73
CA LYS A 124 15.96 -2.21 8.43
C LYS A 124 14.58 -2.75 8.78
N PHE A 125 13.91 -3.42 7.83
CA PHE A 125 12.62 -4.06 8.05
C PHE A 125 12.75 -5.28 8.97
N CYS A 126 13.73 -6.17 8.74
CA CYS A 126 13.90 -7.36 9.59
C CYS A 126 14.15 -6.99 11.05
N LYS A 127 15.03 -6.01 11.32
CA LYS A 127 15.25 -5.50 12.69
C LYS A 127 14.01 -4.85 13.31
N PHE A 128 13.17 -4.21 12.50
CA PHE A 128 11.98 -3.53 12.98
C PHE A 128 10.92 -4.52 13.47
N VAL A 129 10.73 -5.64 12.77
CA VAL A 129 9.72 -6.66 13.12
C VAL A 129 10.26 -7.79 14.01
N SER A 130 11.58 -7.83 14.25
CA SER A 130 12.25 -8.88 15.04
C SER A 130 11.72 -9.13 16.45
N PRO A 131 11.06 -8.19 17.15
CA PRO A 131 10.44 -8.51 18.44
C PRO A 131 9.36 -9.59 18.36
N HIS A 132 8.74 -9.82 17.19
CA HIS A 132 7.66 -10.79 17.02
C HIS A 132 7.83 -11.72 15.81
N PHE A 133 8.73 -11.40 14.88
CA PHE A 133 8.90 -12.17 13.64
C PHE A 133 10.37 -12.50 13.41
N ASP A 134 10.66 -13.77 13.16
CA ASP A 134 11.97 -14.22 12.67
C ASP A 134 11.93 -14.29 11.14
N ILE A 135 12.57 -13.31 10.48
CA ILE A 135 12.56 -13.17 9.02
C ILE A 135 13.98 -13.36 8.50
N ASP A 136 14.15 -14.35 7.63
CA ASP A 136 15.39 -14.60 6.93
C ASP A 136 15.65 -13.54 5.86
N GLU A 137 16.66 -12.72 6.08
CA GLU A 137 17.11 -11.70 5.11
C GLU A 137 17.52 -12.32 3.76
N ALA A 138 18.03 -13.56 3.75
CA ALA A 138 18.47 -14.23 2.53
C ALA A 138 17.30 -14.64 1.62
N SER A 139 16.09 -14.73 2.17
CA SER A 139 14.86 -14.99 1.41
C SER A 139 14.34 -13.74 0.69
N TRP A 140 14.96 -12.57 0.86
CA TRP A 140 14.52 -11.34 0.23
C TRP A 140 14.94 -11.22 -1.23
N GLY A 141 14.00 -10.81 -2.09
CA GLY A 141 14.18 -10.71 -3.53
C GLY A 141 13.51 -9.49 -4.13
N ASN A 142 13.91 -9.19 -5.36
CA ASN A 142 13.36 -8.07 -6.14
C ASN A 142 12.31 -8.58 -7.13
N GLU A 143 11.08 -8.70 -6.67
CA GLU A 143 9.95 -9.16 -7.49
C GLU A 143 9.24 -8.02 -8.22
N ASN A 144 8.50 -8.35 -9.29
CA ASN A 144 7.64 -7.41 -10.03
C ASN A 144 8.35 -6.15 -10.58
N LYS A 145 9.64 -6.26 -10.90
CA LYS A 145 10.40 -5.16 -11.52
C LYS A 145 9.77 -4.73 -12.84
N THR A 146 9.52 -3.43 -12.97
CA THR A 146 9.17 -2.83 -14.26
C THR A 146 10.37 -3.01 -15.18
N ARG A 147 10.20 -3.74 -16.28
CA ARG A 147 11.24 -3.87 -17.29
C ARG A 147 11.41 -2.52 -17.97
N ASP A 148 12.64 -2.07 -18.16
CA ASP A 148 12.88 -0.93 -19.03
C ASP A 148 12.48 -1.31 -20.45
N SER A 149 11.59 -0.51 -21.03
CA SER A 149 11.29 -0.58 -22.45
C SER A 149 12.57 -0.29 -23.22
N LYS A 150 12.97 -1.19 -24.13
CA LYS A 150 14.01 -0.92 -25.13
C LYS A 150 13.56 0.17 -26.08
#